data_AF-A0A257JJP8-F1
#
_entry.id   AF-A0A257JJP8-F1
#
_cell.length_a   1.000
_cell.length_b   1.000
_cell.length_c   1.000
_cell.angle_alpha   90.00
_cell.angle_beta   90.00
_cell.angle_gamma   90.00
#
_symmetry.space_group_name_H-M   'P 1'
#
loop_
_entity.id
_entity.type
_entity.pdbx_description
1 polymer ?
#
loop_
_entity_poly.entity_id
_entity_poly.type
_entity_poly.pdbx_seq_one_letter_code
_entity_poly.pdbx_strand_id
1 'polypeptide(L)'
;MADGTLSEFEIDSFEIEEGGQTKTRAMLTRRLQDVVGLPGSRITPQERHIAADLLIEVLRESDVGTRVRCAERMALLVDTPAILLRFLAKDALQVAIPLLEVCEGFNDSDLIATALSPSATTTHRVMIAKRKVISEAVTDVLVNMGEVEVIQALLRNEGSTFAHPAIEQATAMSKHEQSLVPYLVKRPELKPSQGLTMFWWADAEDRRRILQRFAVERLTLLEAAQDIFARAASDGWRDPLVRKTLQFIERRQRNRDAAARSPYGSLEGAIEALDHQLPSRELFVEISFLAGIKPMCGAQILSDGGGESIAVLCKATGLKRKHFRQLWRGLRRPMADDHDLTDPWGRSVLVYDTISTNKAQTVLRYWNWALTSAMSPTLAAKLEEGDDELLYSVAARSSNLVFGNTP
;
A
#
# COMPACT_ATOMS: atom_id res chain seq x y z
N MET A 1 3.86 6.71 27.16
CA MET A 1 4.89 7.72 27.45
C MET A 1 5.17 8.40 26.13
N ALA A 2 4.68 9.63 25.99
CA ALA A 2 4.77 10.41 24.78
C ALA A 2 6.03 11.28 24.89
N ASP A 3 7.11 10.83 24.27
CA ASP A 3 8.08 11.75 23.71
C ASP A 3 8.24 11.36 22.23
N GLY A 4 8.15 12.38 21.40
CA GLY A 4 8.22 12.34 19.96
C GLY A 4 8.56 13.75 19.55
N THR A 5 9.66 14.25 20.10
CA THR A 5 10.20 15.56 19.78
C THR A 5 10.47 15.62 18.29
N LEU A 6 9.79 16.53 17.60
CA LEU A 6 9.97 16.90 16.20
C LEU A 6 11.32 17.63 16.02
N SER A 7 12.43 16.98 16.33
CA SER A 7 13.78 17.53 16.15
C SER A 7 14.52 16.81 15.02
N GLU A 8 14.09 17.00 13.77
CA GLU A 8 14.90 16.62 12.59
C GLU A 8 14.37 17.19 11.27
N PHE A 9 13.77 18.38 11.28
CA PHE A 9 13.62 19.17 10.07
C PHE A 9 14.49 20.41 10.24
N GLU A 10 15.56 20.52 9.43
CA GLU A 10 16.32 21.76 9.28
C GLU A 10 15.35 22.83 8.74
N ILE A 11 14.74 23.57 9.66
CA ILE A 11 14.09 24.83 9.35
C ILE A 11 15.24 25.79 9.09
N ASP A 12 15.64 25.89 7.82
CA ASP A 12 16.56 26.93 7.36
C ASP A 12 16.05 28.26 7.93
N SER A 13 16.93 29.00 8.61
CA SER A 13 16.56 30.23 9.29
C SER A 13 16.09 31.27 8.26
N PHE A 14 14.77 31.35 8.05
CA PHE A 14 14.18 32.29 7.10
C PHE A 14 14.39 33.73 7.60
N GLU A 15 15.24 34.49 6.89
CA GLU A 15 15.35 35.94 7.09
C GLU A 15 14.02 36.59 6.65
N ILE A 16 13.29 37.17 7.62
CA ILE A 16 12.04 37.87 7.36
C ILE A 16 12.37 39.30 6.89
N GLU A 17 12.22 39.58 5.60
CA GLU A 17 12.29 40.95 5.08
C GLU A 17 11.10 41.78 5.60
N GLU A 18 11.38 42.78 6.45
CA GLU A 18 10.38 43.75 6.92
C GLU A 18 10.04 44.76 5.80
N GLY A 19 9.07 44.42 4.95
CA GLY A 19 8.45 45.37 4.04
C GLY A 19 7.74 46.49 4.80
N GLY A 20 8.02 47.75 4.46
CA GLY A 20 7.59 48.96 5.17
C GLY A 20 6.08 49.11 5.38
N GLN A 21 5.56 48.54 6.46
CA GLN A 21 4.18 48.73 6.92
C GLN A 21 4.05 50.04 7.71
N THR A 22 3.06 50.87 7.36
CA THR A 22 2.76 52.08 8.14
C THR A 22 2.28 51.70 9.54
N LYS A 23 2.62 52.50 10.57
CA LYS A 23 2.16 52.29 11.95
C LYS A 23 0.63 52.17 12.06
N THR A 24 -0.09 52.94 11.23
CA THR A 24 -1.56 52.90 11.16
C THR A 24 -2.07 51.56 10.64
N ARG A 25 -1.45 50.99 9.60
CA ARG A 25 -1.83 49.68 9.05
C ARG A 25 -1.58 48.57 10.08
N ALA A 26 -0.44 48.57 10.75
CA ALA A 26 -0.16 47.61 11.83
C ALA A 26 -1.20 47.68 12.96
N MET A 27 -1.61 48.89 13.37
CA MET A 27 -2.64 49.07 14.39
C MET A 27 -4.03 48.63 13.91
N LEU A 28 -4.37 48.88 12.64
CA LEU A 28 -5.61 48.40 12.04
C LEU A 28 -5.67 46.87 12.01
N THR A 29 -4.60 46.22 11.53
CA THR A 29 -4.48 44.75 11.52
C THR A 29 -4.68 44.18 12.92
N ARG A 30 -4.02 44.75 13.93
CA ARG A 30 -4.15 44.29 15.32
C ARG A 30 -5.59 44.43 15.84
N ARG A 31 -6.26 45.56 15.58
CA ARG A 31 -7.64 45.77 16.01
C ARG A 31 -8.62 44.82 15.31
N LEU A 32 -8.43 44.57 14.02
CA LEU A 32 -9.25 43.59 13.29
C LEU A 32 -9.04 42.18 13.83
N GLN A 33 -7.80 41.78 14.13
CA GLN A 33 -7.51 40.51 14.81
C GLN A 33 -8.17 40.43 16.20
N ASP A 34 -8.15 41.53 16.97
CA ASP A 34 -8.82 41.60 18.28
C ASP A 34 -10.33 41.37 18.14
N VAL A 35 -10.96 41.99 17.14
CA VAL A 35 -12.40 41.85 16.85
C VAL A 35 -12.75 40.42 16.41
N VAL A 36 -11.96 39.82 15.51
CA VAL A 36 -12.16 38.42 15.09
C VAL A 36 -12.05 37.46 16.27
N GLY A 37 -11.10 37.73 17.19
CA GLY A 37 -10.86 36.92 18.39
C GLY A 37 -11.82 37.19 19.56
N LEU A 38 -12.83 38.06 19.41
CA LEU A 38 -13.81 38.26 20.47
C LEU A 38 -14.66 37.00 20.69
N PRO A 39 -15.02 36.67 21.95
CA PRO A 39 -15.93 35.57 22.24
C PRO A 39 -17.31 35.84 21.61
N GLY A 40 -18.03 34.80 21.22
CA GLY A 40 -19.34 34.93 20.55
C GLY A 40 -20.41 35.66 21.36
N SER A 41 -20.19 35.86 22.67
CA SER A 41 -21.05 36.70 23.52
C SER A 41 -20.87 38.21 23.31
N ARG A 42 -19.82 38.64 22.60
CA ARG A 42 -19.48 40.06 22.37
C ARG A 42 -19.50 40.48 20.91
N ILE A 43 -19.69 39.54 19.99
CA ILE A 43 -19.72 39.80 18.54
C ILE A 43 -20.69 38.84 17.87
N THR A 44 -21.49 39.35 16.94
CA THR A 44 -22.36 38.49 16.11
C THR A 44 -21.55 37.73 15.06
N PRO A 45 -22.01 36.56 14.58
CA PRO A 45 -21.34 35.86 13.49
C PRO A 45 -21.13 36.75 12.25
N GLN A 46 -22.11 37.59 11.89
CA GLN A 46 -22.03 38.49 10.74
C GLN A 46 -20.93 39.54 10.89
N GLU A 47 -20.85 40.21 12.05
CA GLU A 47 -19.79 41.19 12.32
C GLU A 47 -18.40 40.54 12.31
N ARG A 48 -18.28 39.30 12.82
CA ARG A 48 -17.04 38.55 12.80
C ARG A 48 -16.59 38.23 11.37
N HIS A 49 -17.53 37.89 10.47
CA HIS A 49 -17.22 37.67 9.06
C HIS A 49 -16.77 38.97 8.37
N ILE A 50 -17.46 40.08 8.59
CA ILE A 50 -17.07 41.38 8.04
C ILE A 50 -15.66 41.78 8.50
N ALA A 51 -15.35 41.58 9.79
CA ALA A 51 -14.03 41.85 10.33
C ALA A 51 -12.95 40.96 9.70
N ALA A 52 -13.26 39.69 9.43
CA ALA A 52 -12.35 38.78 8.74
C ALA A 52 -12.13 39.16 7.27
N ASP A 53 -13.17 39.55 6.54
CA ASP A 53 -13.06 40.00 5.15
C ASP A 53 -12.16 41.24 5.05
N LEU A 54 -12.35 42.22 5.92
CA LEU A 54 -11.49 43.41 6.00
C LEU A 54 -10.06 43.05 6.41
N LEU A 55 -9.89 42.10 7.34
CA LEU A 55 -8.57 41.65 7.76
C LEU A 55 -7.81 41.00 6.60
N ILE A 56 -8.48 40.17 5.78
CA ILE A 56 -7.87 39.55 4.60
C ILE A 56 -7.35 40.62 3.65
N GLU A 57 -8.13 41.66 3.34
CA GLU A 57 -7.70 42.73 2.44
C GLU A 57 -6.46 43.48 2.96
N VAL A 58 -6.39 43.72 4.28
CA VAL A 58 -5.19 44.32 4.89
C VAL A 58 -4.00 43.37 4.85
N LEU A 59 -4.22 42.06 5.05
CA LEU A 59 -3.16 41.06 5.06
C LEU A 59 -2.57 40.81 3.66
N ARG A 60 -3.36 40.89 2.59
CA ARG A 60 -2.86 40.77 1.20
C ARG A 60 -1.70 41.74 0.92
N GLU A 61 -1.79 42.94 1.45
CA GLU A 61 -0.80 44.01 1.28
C GLU A 61 0.24 44.08 2.43
N SER A 62 0.19 43.15 3.38
CA SER A 62 1.09 43.11 4.54
C SER A 62 2.31 42.23 4.27
N ASP A 63 3.41 42.51 4.96
CA ASP A 63 4.61 41.66 4.95
C ASP A 63 4.33 40.28 5.55
N VAL A 64 5.20 39.31 5.23
CA VAL A 64 5.01 37.92 5.66
C VAL A 64 5.04 37.80 7.18
N GLY A 65 5.90 38.55 7.87
CA GLY A 65 5.98 38.53 9.34
C GLY A 65 4.66 38.94 10.01
N THR A 66 3.96 39.92 9.45
CA THR A 66 2.60 40.28 9.90
C THR A 66 1.59 39.17 9.68
N ARG A 67 1.66 38.44 8.56
CA ARG A 67 0.77 37.31 8.28
C ARG A 67 1.05 36.12 9.19
N VAL A 68 2.32 35.84 9.52
CA VAL A 68 2.72 34.82 10.51
C VAL A 68 2.11 35.11 11.86
N ARG A 69 2.30 36.33 12.40
CA ARG A 69 1.70 36.72 13.70
C ARG A 69 0.18 36.61 13.71
N CYS A 70 -0.46 36.89 12.57
CA CYS A 70 -1.89 36.69 12.42
C CYS A 70 -2.25 35.21 12.50
N ALA A 71 -1.54 34.34 11.77
CA ALA A 71 -1.77 32.90 11.74
C ALA A 71 -1.59 32.27 13.12
N GLU A 72 -0.52 32.59 13.84
CA GLU A 72 -0.28 32.12 15.21
C GLU A 72 -1.47 32.43 16.14
N ARG A 73 -1.99 33.66 16.03
CA ARG A 73 -3.11 34.09 16.86
C ARG A 73 -4.42 33.40 16.46
N MET A 74 -4.68 33.27 15.16
CA MET A 74 -5.90 32.63 14.64
C MET A 74 -5.93 31.12 14.90
N ALA A 75 -4.77 30.46 14.91
CA ALA A 75 -4.66 29.02 15.11
C ALA A 75 -5.20 28.56 16.47
N LEU A 76 -5.14 29.42 17.48
CA LEU A 76 -5.57 29.14 18.86
C LEU A 76 -7.05 29.47 19.14
N LEU A 77 -7.75 30.05 18.17
CA LEU A 77 -9.13 30.47 18.32
C LEU A 77 -10.09 29.39 17.79
N VAL A 78 -11.14 29.11 18.57
CA VAL A 78 -12.16 28.09 18.23
C VAL A 78 -13.07 28.57 17.09
N ASP A 79 -13.47 29.85 17.11
CA ASP A 79 -14.46 30.39 16.17
C ASP A 79 -13.85 31.25 15.05
N THR A 80 -12.63 30.94 14.61
CA THR A 80 -12.02 31.70 13.50
C THR A 80 -12.82 31.48 12.21
N PRO A 81 -13.20 32.55 11.48
CA PRO A 81 -13.89 32.41 10.20
C PRO A 81 -13.07 31.59 9.19
N ALA A 82 -13.70 30.56 8.61
CA ALA A 82 -13.02 29.61 7.72
C ALA A 82 -12.37 30.27 6.49
N ILE A 83 -12.92 31.39 6.01
CA ILE A 83 -12.33 32.15 4.89
C ILE A 83 -10.94 32.70 5.23
N LEU A 84 -10.73 33.16 6.48
CA LEU A 84 -9.44 33.67 6.95
C LEU A 84 -8.44 32.53 7.14
N LEU A 85 -8.89 31.40 7.72
CA LEU A 85 -8.05 30.21 7.85
C LEU A 85 -7.58 29.70 6.49
N ARG A 86 -8.48 29.59 5.51
CA ARG A 86 -8.14 29.18 4.13
C ARG A 86 -7.18 30.16 3.45
N PHE A 87 -7.35 31.46 3.66
CA PHE A 87 -6.45 32.47 3.11
C PHE A 87 -5.01 32.28 3.63
N LEU A 88 -4.86 32.18 4.94
CA LEU A 88 -3.55 32.04 5.59
C LEU A 88 -2.90 30.67 5.36
N ALA A 89 -3.69 29.58 5.33
CA ALA A 89 -3.17 28.23 5.12
C ALA A 89 -2.61 28.00 3.72
N LYS A 90 -3.07 28.77 2.73
CA LYS A 90 -2.62 28.74 1.33
C LYS A 90 -1.47 29.72 1.05
N ASP A 91 -0.97 30.41 2.06
CA ASP A 91 0.12 31.37 1.90
C ASP A 91 1.48 30.65 1.91
N ALA A 92 2.58 31.39 2.05
CA ALA A 92 3.91 30.83 2.26
C ALA A 92 3.94 29.89 3.48
N LEU A 93 4.83 28.90 3.44
CA LEU A 93 4.92 27.84 4.45
C LEU A 93 4.97 28.38 5.89
N GLN A 94 5.78 29.42 6.15
CA GLN A 94 5.90 30.04 7.46
C GLN A 94 4.58 30.60 8.03
N VAL A 95 3.66 31.03 7.17
CA VAL A 95 2.32 31.51 7.57
C VAL A 95 1.37 30.33 7.80
N ALA A 96 1.51 29.27 7.01
CA ALA A 96 0.63 28.09 7.11
C ALA A 96 0.97 27.19 8.31
N ILE A 97 2.25 27.10 8.72
CA ILE A 97 2.73 26.22 9.80
C ILE A 97 1.87 26.35 11.08
N PRO A 98 1.68 27.55 11.68
CA PRO A 98 0.92 27.68 12.91
C PRO A 98 -0.52 27.14 12.80
N LEU A 99 -1.12 27.24 11.61
CA LEU A 99 -2.48 26.77 11.38
C LEU A 99 -2.52 25.26 11.18
N LEU A 100 -1.65 24.71 10.33
CA LEU A 100 -1.66 23.29 9.99
C LEU A 100 -1.27 22.40 11.18
N GLU A 101 -0.45 22.90 12.10
CA GLU A 101 -0.03 22.17 13.31
C GLU A 101 -1.13 22.03 14.36
N VAL A 102 -1.76 23.15 14.75
CA VAL A 102 -2.60 23.17 15.97
C VAL A 102 -4.05 23.56 15.71
N CYS A 103 -4.40 24.17 14.57
CA CYS A 103 -5.76 24.63 14.34
C CYS A 103 -6.70 23.44 14.07
N GLU A 104 -7.76 23.30 14.88
CA GLU A 104 -8.81 22.29 14.71
C GLU A 104 -9.96 22.76 13.79
N GLY A 105 -9.97 24.02 13.38
CA GLY A 105 -11.07 24.63 12.60
C GLY A 105 -11.16 24.23 11.12
N PHE A 106 -10.26 23.39 10.62
CA PHE A 106 -10.28 22.93 9.23
C PHE A 106 -11.20 21.72 9.04
N ASN A 107 -12.06 21.78 8.03
CA ASN A 107 -12.72 20.59 7.49
C ASN A 107 -11.93 19.99 6.31
N ASP A 108 -12.36 18.83 5.83
CA ASP A 108 -11.72 18.12 4.72
C ASP A 108 -11.58 18.98 3.45
N SER A 109 -12.61 19.76 3.11
CA SER A 109 -12.58 20.63 1.93
C SER A 109 -11.52 21.73 2.07
N ASP A 110 -11.31 22.26 3.27
CA ASP A 110 -10.28 23.27 3.52
C ASP A 110 -8.87 22.68 3.42
N LEU A 111 -8.66 21.47 3.96
CA LEU A 111 -7.38 20.76 3.87
C LEU A 111 -7.05 20.38 2.42
N ILE A 112 -8.02 19.84 1.68
CA ILE A 112 -7.87 19.51 0.25
C ILE A 112 -7.56 20.76 -0.57
N ALA A 113 -8.31 21.84 -0.36
CA ALA A 113 -8.09 23.08 -1.08
C ALA A 113 -6.74 23.74 -0.74
N THR A 114 -6.23 23.52 0.49
CA THR A 114 -4.87 23.92 0.88
C THR A 114 -3.83 23.06 0.18
N ALA A 115 -3.98 21.75 0.20
CA ALA A 115 -3.04 20.80 -0.41
C ALA A 115 -2.88 20.99 -1.93
N LEU A 116 -3.98 21.35 -2.61
CA LEU A 116 -4.05 21.60 -4.06
C LEU A 116 -3.73 23.05 -4.46
N SER A 117 -3.42 23.93 -3.51
CA SER A 117 -3.09 25.32 -3.83
C SER A 117 -1.81 25.39 -4.67
N PRO A 118 -1.72 26.28 -5.69
CA PRO A 118 -0.49 26.45 -6.48
C PRO A 118 0.74 26.83 -5.64
N SER A 119 0.53 27.46 -4.48
CA SER A 119 1.55 27.82 -3.50
C SER A 119 1.96 26.69 -2.56
N ALA A 120 1.19 25.59 -2.52
CA ALA A 120 1.42 24.51 -1.57
C ALA A 120 2.63 23.66 -1.99
N THR A 121 3.61 23.60 -1.10
CA THR A 121 4.79 22.74 -1.21
C THR A 121 4.53 21.36 -0.63
N THR A 122 5.43 20.41 -0.88
CA THR A 122 5.44 19.08 -0.25
C THR A 122 5.36 19.19 1.28
N THR A 123 6.05 20.17 1.86
CA THR A 123 6.02 20.42 3.31
C THR A 123 4.62 20.75 3.81
N HIS A 124 3.82 21.55 3.10
CA HIS A 124 2.41 21.80 3.49
C HIS A 124 1.63 20.49 3.56
N ARG A 125 1.82 19.62 2.57
CA ARG A 125 1.12 18.34 2.45
C ARG A 125 1.56 17.34 3.50
N VAL A 126 2.84 17.32 3.87
CA VAL A 126 3.36 16.56 5.01
C VAL A 126 2.74 17.05 6.32
N MET A 127 2.60 18.37 6.51
CA MET A 127 1.95 18.93 7.70
C MET A 127 0.49 18.51 7.78
N ILE A 128 -0.25 18.56 6.66
CA ILE A 128 -1.61 18.03 6.58
C ILE A 128 -1.61 16.53 6.93
N ALA A 129 -0.72 15.73 6.32
CA ALA A 129 -0.64 14.29 6.55
C ALA A 129 -0.35 13.89 8.00
N LYS A 130 0.31 14.77 8.78
CA LYS A 130 0.66 14.54 10.20
C LYS A 130 -0.42 14.98 11.19
N ARG A 131 -1.51 15.62 10.75
CA ARG A 131 -2.56 16.04 11.68
C ARG A 131 -3.21 14.83 12.35
N LYS A 132 -3.75 15.05 13.55
CA LYS A 132 -4.28 14.01 14.44
C LYS A 132 -5.32 13.08 13.79
N VAL A 133 -6.17 13.61 12.92
CA VAL A 133 -7.20 12.85 12.21
C VAL A 133 -7.21 13.29 10.75
N ILE A 134 -7.14 12.32 9.84
CA ILE A 134 -7.19 12.56 8.40
C ILE A 134 -8.17 11.58 7.77
N SER A 135 -9.21 12.12 7.14
CA SER A 135 -10.26 11.33 6.50
C SER A 135 -9.79 10.70 5.19
N GLU A 136 -10.55 9.69 4.72
CA GLU A 136 -10.32 9.04 3.44
C GLU A 136 -10.24 10.04 2.27
N ALA A 137 -11.10 11.06 2.24
CA ALA A 137 -11.12 12.06 1.17
C ALA A 137 -9.82 12.86 1.09
N VAL A 138 -9.26 13.25 2.23
CA VAL A 138 -7.98 13.97 2.29
C VAL A 138 -6.82 13.04 1.95
N THR A 139 -6.83 11.80 2.47
CA THR A 139 -5.77 10.83 2.11
C THR A 139 -5.72 10.52 0.61
N ASP A 140 -6.88 10.38 -0.04
CA ASP A 140 -6.96 10.04 -1.46
C ASP A 140 -6.33 11.15 -2.32
N VAL A 141 -6.68 12.42 -2.04
CA VAL A 141 -6.07 13.56 -2.71
C VAL A 141 -4.54 13.60 -2.51
N LEU A 142 -4.08 13.40 -1.28
CA LEU A 142 -2.65 13.45 -0.97
C LEU A 142 -1.86 12.29 -1.60
N VAL A 143 -2.42 11.08 -1.63
CA VAL A 143 -1.79 9.91 -2.28
C VAL A 143 -1.73 10.08 -3.80
N ASN A 144 -2.80 10.62 -4.41
CA ASN A 144 -2.86 10.84 -5.86
C ASN A 144 -1.86 11.89 -6.36
N MET A 145 -1.33 12.76 -5.49
CA MET A 145 -0.24 13.66 -5.84
C MET A 145 1.13 12.96 -5.97
N GLY A 146 1.27 11.72 -5.51
CA GLY A 146 2.43 10.87 -5.80
C GLY A 146 3.72 11.23 -5.07
N GLU A 147 3.66 12.06 -4.04
CA GLU A 147 4.85 12.45 -3.26
C GLU A 147 5.16 11.42 -2.16
N VAL A 148 6.31 10.78 -2.27
CA VAL A 148 6.73 9.68 -1.38
C VAL A 148 6.74 10.09 0.08
N GLU A 149 7.27 11.28 0.40
CA GLU A 149 7.36 11.80 1.77
C GLU A 149 5.98 12.01 2.40
N VAL A 150 5.00 12.49 1.62
CA VAL A 150 3.63 12.71 2.07
C VAL A 150 2.93 11.38 2.32
N ILE A 151 3.06 10.43 1.38
CA ILE A 151 2.47 9.09 1.51
C ILE A 151 3.07 8.36 2.72
N GLN A 152 4.39 8.45 2.91
CA GLN A 152 5.05 7.88 4.08
C GLN A 152 4.55 8.51 5.39
N ALA A 153 4.34 9.82 5.43
CA ALA A 153 3.75 10.50 6.58
C ALA A 153 2.32 10.03 6.86
N LEU A 154 1.49 9.87 5.82
CA LEU A 154 0.12 9.36 5.94
C LEU A 154 0.10 7.91 6.47
N LEU A 155 0.94 7.04 5.93
CA LEU A 155 0.98 5.63 6.32
C LEU A 155 1.45 5.44 7.77
N ARG A 156 2.35 6.31 8.24
CA ARG A 156 2.81 6.34 9.64
C ARG A 156 1.76 6.93 10.60
N ASN A 157 0.85 7.74 10.11
CA ASN A 157 -0.18 8.38 10.93
C ASN A 157 -1.30 7.38 11.27
N GLU A 158 -1.40 6.96 12.53
CA GLU A 158 -2.47 6.06 12.98
C GLU A 158 -3.88 6.70 12.92
N GLY A 159 -3.95 8.03 12.90
CA GLY A 159 -5.19 8.79 12.76
C GLY A 159 -5.63 9.03 11.31
N SER A 160 -4.85 8.59 10.32
CA SER A 160 -5.29 8.59 8.92
C SER A 160 -6.17 7.37 8.63
N THR A 161 -7.14 7.52 7.74
CA THR A 161 -7.96 6.41 7.21
C THR A 161 -7.85 6.40 5.69
N PHE A 162 -7.63 5.25 5.08
CA PHE A 162 -7.47 5.16 3.63
C PHE A 162 -8.64 4.47 2.93
N ALA A 163 -9.11 5.09 1.87
CA ALA A 163 -9.98 4.41 0.90
C ALA A 163 -9.21 3.29 0.17
N HIS A 164 -9.95 2.34 -0.39
CA HIS A 164 -9.36 1.22 -1.13
C HIS A 164 -8.46 1.67 -2.31
N PRO A 165 -8.86 2.63 -3.17
CA PRO A 165 -8.03 3.11 -4.27
C PRO A 165 -6.71 3.73 -3.80
N ALA A 166 -6.72 4.49 -2.70
CA ALA A 166 -5.51 5.08 -2.14
C ALA A 166 -4.50 4.02 -1.68
N ILE A 167 -4.94 2.93 -1.03
CA ILE A 167 -4.04 1.80 -0.70
C ILE A 167 -3.55 1.10 -1.96
N GLU A 168 -4.38 0.96 -3.00
CA GLU A 168 -3.95 0.37 -4.28
C GLU A 168 -2.85 1.20 -4.93
N GLN A 169 -3.04 2.53 -4.99
CA GLN A 169 -2.05 3.45 -5.55
C GLN A 169 -0.74 3.42 -4.75
N ALA A 170 -0.81 3.49 -3.42
CA ALA A 170 0.37 3.38 -2.57
C ALA A 170 1.08 2.02 -2.72
N THR A 171 0.32 0.93 -2.89
CA THR A 171 0.89 -0.41 -3.17
C THR A 171 1.61 -0.43 -4.51
N ALA A 172 1.03 0.17 -5.56
CA ALA A 172 1.68 0.25 -6.87
C ALA A 172 2.98 1.05 -6.81
N MET A 173 2.97 2.20 -6.13
CA MET A 173 4.16 3.04 -5.94
C MET A 173 5.26 2.31 -5.16
N SER A 174 4.90 1.48 -4.18
CA SER A 174 5.87 0.75 -3.36
C SER A 174 6.81 -0.20 -4.14
N LYS A 175 6.47 -0.54 -5.39
CA LYS A 175 7.33 -1.32 -6.28
C LYS A 175 8.63 -0.60 -6.59
N HIS A 176 8.55 0.71 -6.79
CA HIS A 176 9.70 1.57 -7.08
C HIS A 176 10.20 2.28 -5.81
N GLU A 177 9.31 2.49 -4.84
CA GLU A 177 9.60 3.14 -3.56
C GLU A 177 9.50 2.15 -2.39
N GLN A 178 10.54 1.33 -2.23
CA GLN A 178 10.55 0.25 -1.22
C GLN A 178 10.40 0.78 0.23
N SER A 179 10.75 2.04 0.48
CA SER A 179 10.57 2.72 1.77
C SER A 179 9.12 2.73 2.26
N LEU A 180 8.13 2.57 1.37
CA LEU A 180 6.70 2.54 1.71
C LEU A 180 6.24 1.20 2.28
N VAL A 181 6.89 0.09 1.89
CA VAL A 181 6.47 -1.29 2.22
C VAL A 181 6.33 -1.51 3.74
N PRO A 182 7.30 -1.11 4.60
CA PRO A 182 7.21 -1.38 6.04
C PRO A 182 6.03 -0.70 6.73
N TYR A 183 5.51 0.39 6.14
CA TYR A 183 4.34 1.11 6.66
C TYR A 183 3.04 0.55 6.08
N LEU A 184 3.01 0.26 4.78
CA LEU A 184 1.85 -0.36 4.12
C LEU A 184 1.47 -1.70 4.77
N VAL A 185 2.44 -2.57 5.04
CA VAL A 185 2.20 -3.90 5.63
C VAL A 185 1.50 -3.83 6.99
N LYS A 186 1.64 -2.70 7.71
CA LYS A 186 1.04 -2.48 9.04
C LYS A 186 -0.35 -1.86 8.98
N ARG A 187 -0.75 -1.26 7.85
CA ARG A 187 -2.05 -0.58 7.71
C ARG A 187 -3.23 -1.57 7.76
N PRO A 188 -4.27 -1.34 8.59
CA PRO A 188 -5.42 -2.23 8.69
C PRO A 188 -6.18 -2.38 7.35
N GLU A 189 -6.16 -1.36 6.50
CA GLU A 189 -6.86 -1.32 5.21
C GLU A 189 -6.21 -2.18 4.12
N LEU A 190 -4.94 -2.60 4.32
CA LEU A 190 -4.23 -3.46 3.38
C LEU A 190 -4.91 -4.83 3.27
N LYS A 191 -5.33 -5.19 2.05
CA LYS A 191 -6.02 -6.45 1.74
C LYS A 191 -5.04 -7.56 1.34
N PRO A 192 -5.44 -8.84 1.43
CA PRO A 192 -4.60 -9.96 1.00
C PRO A 192 -4.06 -9.81 -0.43
N SER A 193 -4.85 -9.21 -1.32
CA SER A 193 -4.45 -9.01 -2.69
C SER A 193 -3.23 -8.12 -2.87
N GLN A 194 -3.24 -7.00 -2.15
CA GLN A 194 -2.15 -6.02 -2.16
C GLN A 194 -0.93 -6.61 -1.44
N GLY A 195 -1.10 -7.18 -0.25
CA GLY A 195 -0.02 -7.78 0.52
C GLY A 195 0.70 -8.93 -0.21
N LEU A 196 -0.04 -9.90 -0.75
CA LEU A 196 0.54 -11.04 -1.46
C LEU A 196 1.14 -10.67 -2.83
N THR A 197 0.76 -9.52 -3.40
CA THR A 197 1.43 -8.94 -4.58
C THR A 197 2.73 -8.26 -4.16
N MET A 198 2.67 -7.43 -3.11
CA MET A 198 3.83 -6.71 -2.56
C MET A 198 4.95 -7.63 -2.06
N PHE A 199 4.60 -8.86 -1.68
CA PHE A 199 5.55 -9.92 -1.35
C PHE A 199 6.68 -10.10 -2.38
N TRP A 200 6.42 -9.83 -3.66
CA TRP A 200 7.38 -10.07 -4.74
C TRP A 200 8.52 -9.03 -4.81
N TRP A 201 8.37 -7.87 -4.17
CA TRP A 201 9.42 -6.83 -4.08
C TRP A 201 9.70 -6.36 -2.65
N ALA A 202 8.96 -6.87 -1.66
CA ALA A 202 9.22 -6.61 -0.25
C ALA A 202 10.53 -7.26 0.23
N ASP A 203 11.12 -6.68 1.26
CA ASP A 203 12.29 -7.26 1.92
C ASP A 203 11.93 -8.52 2.74
N ALA A 204 12.96 -9.17 3.29
CA ALA A 204 12.78 -10.40 4.06
C ALA A 204 11.86 -10.24 5.27
N GLU A 205 11.93 -9.11 5.98
CA GLU A 205 11.15 -8.92 7.20
C GLU A 205 9.68 -8.67 6.88
N ASP A 206 9.41 -7.87 5.84
CA ASP A 206 8.07 -7.56 5.38
C ASP A 206 7.43 -8.74 4.65
N ARG A 207 8.19 -9.56 3.92
CA ARG A 207 7.68 -10.85 3.37
C ARG A 207 7.19 -11.77 4.48
N ARG A 208 7.93 -11.86 5.60
CA ARG A 208 7.49 -12.61 6.79
C ARG A 208 6.19 -12.04 7.36
N ARG A 209 6.10 -10.72 7.54
CA ARG A 209 4.88 -10.05 8.04
C ARG A 209 3.68 -10.28 7.12
N ILE A 210 3.87 -10.17 5.81
CA ILE A 210 2.85 -10.42 4.78
C ILE A 210 2.31 -11.84 4.89
N LEU A 211 3.18 -12.86 4.96
CA LEU A 211 2.75 -14.25 5.11
C LEU A 211 2.06 -14.47 6.45
N GLN A 212 2.54 -13.90 7.55
CA GLN A 212 1.90 -14.01 8.86
C GLN A 212 0.47 -13.44 8.87
N ARG A 213 0.26 -12.31 8.19
CA ARG A 213 -1.02 -11.60 8.18
C ARG A 213 -2.02 -12.19 7.17
N PHE A 214 -1.55 -12.53 5.97
CA PHE A 214 -2.43 -12.85 4.83
C PHE A 214 -2.44 -14.32 4.41
N ALA A 215 -1.53 -15.16 4.93
CA ALA A 215 -1.64 -16.61 4.77
C ALA A 215 -2.74 -17.13 5.71
N VAL A 216 -3.98 -17.10 5.23
CA VAL A 216 -5.18 -17.52 5.97
C VAL A 216 -5.69 -18.87 5.48
N GLU A 217 -6.44 -19.54 6.35
CA GLU A 217 -7.16 -20.76 5.95
C GLU A 217 -8.46 -20.40 5.23
N ARG A 218 -8.92 -21.29 4.34
CA ARG A 218 -10.13 -21.10 3.52
C ARG A 218 -11.24 -22.08 3.89
N LEU A 219 -11.36 -22.45 5.17
CA LEU A 219 -12.29 -23.49 5.64
C LEU A 219 -13.75 -23.14 5.34
N THR A 220 -14.17 -21.91 5.57
CA THR A 220 -15.53 -21.45 5.27
C THR A 220 -15.87 -21.55 3.78
N LEU A 221 -14.93 -21.21 2.89
CA LEU A 221 -15.12 -21.36 1.43
C LEU A 221 -15.21 -22.83 1.02
N LEU A 222 -14.42 -23.70 1.66
CA LEU A 222 -14.43 -25.14 1.42
C LEU A 222 -15.76 -25.77 1.85
N GLU A 223 -16.30 -25.37 3.00
CA GLU A 223 -17.59 -25.83 3.52
C GLU A 223 -18.74 -25.36 2.62
N ALA A 224 -18.74 -24.08 2.23
CA ALA A 224 -19.77 -23.50 1.38
C ALA A 224 -19.82 -24.10 -0.03
N ALA A 225 -18.72 -24.64 -0.54
CA ALA A 225 -18.63 -25.21 -1.89
C ALA A 225 -18.76 -26.75 -1.93
N GLN A 226 -18.97 -27.42 -0.79
CA GLN A 226 -18.84 -28.86 -0.67
C GLN A 226 -19.79 -29.65 -1.60
N ASP A 227 -21.06 -29.24 -1.70
CA ASP A 227 -22.05 -29.88 -2.56
C ASP A 227 -21.86 -29.53 -4.05
N ILE A 228 -21.28 -28.37 -4.34
CA ILE A 228 -20.99 -27.89 -5.70
C ILE A 228 -19.94 -28.78 -6.38
N PHE A 229 -18.95 -29.30 -5.66
CA PHE A 229 -17.95 -30.21 -6.25
C PHE A 229 -18.58 -31.48 -6.84
N ALA A 230 -19.55 -32.07 -6.14
CA ALA A 230 -20.24 -33.27 -6.62
C ALA A 230 -21.09 -32.98 -7.86
N ARG A 231 -21.78 -31.82 -7.89
CA ARG A 231 -22.57 -31.36 -9.03
C ARG A 231 -21.70 -31.02 -10.25
N ALA A 232 -20.60 -30.30 -10.05
CA ALA A 232 -19.66 -30.00 -11.12
C ALA A 232 -19.07 -31.28 -11.75
N ALA A 233 -18.81 -32.31 -10.94
CA ALA A 233 -18.38 -33.61 -11.42
C ALA A 233 -19.48 -34.37 -12.19
N SER A 234 -20.73 -34.37 -11.72
CA SER A 234 -21.85 -34.98 -12.45
C SER A 234 -22.11 -34.32 -13.80
N ASP A 235 -21.90 -33.01 -13.86
CA ASP A 235 -22.04 -32.21 -15.09
C ASP A 235 -20.81 -32.30 -15.99
N GLY A 236 -19.81 -33.11 -15.61
CA GLY A 236 -18.58 -33.34 -16.38
C GLY A 236 -17.70 -32.11 -16.53
N TRP A 237 -17.73 -31.17 -15.56
CA TRP A 237 -16.92 -29.95 -15.55
C TRP A 237 -17.09 -29.07 -16.80
N ARG A 238 -18.29 -29.08 -17.40
CA ARG A 238 -18.59 -28.37 -18.65
C ARG A 238 -18.51 -26.85 -18.52
N ASP A 239 -18.85 -26.29 -17.37
CA ASP A 239 -18.81 -24.85 -17.12
C ASP A 239 -17.37 -24.38 -16.77
N PRO A 240 -16.73 -23.55 -17.62
CA PRO A 240 -15.37 -23.07 -17.39
C PRO A 240 -15.23 -22.16 -16.16
N LEU A 241 -16.25 -21.37 -15.82
CA LEU A 241 -16.24 -20.46 -14.68
C LEU A 241 -16.33 -21.26 -13.38
N VAL A 242 -17.26 -22.21 -13.30
CA VAL A 242 -17.38 -23.11 -12.14
C VAL A 242 -16.08 -23.88 -11.93
N ARG A 243 -15.50 -24.44 -13.00
CA ARG A 243 -14.21 -25.14 -12.94
C ARG A 243 -13.10 -24.24 -12.39
N LYS A 244 -12.97 -23.00 -12.90
CA LYS A 244 -11.94 -22.04 -12.47
C LYS A 244 -12.11 -21.64 -11.00
N THR A 245 -13.35 -21.38 -10.56
CA THR A 245 -13.65 -20.99 -9.18
C THR A 245 -13.40 -22.15 -8.20
N LEU A 246 -13.90 -23.35 -8.52
CA LEU A 246 -13.68 -24.53 -7.68
C LEU A 246 -12.21 -24.92 -7.61
N GLN A 247 -11.42 -24.71 -8.67
CA GLN A 247 -9.97 -24.92 -8.64
C GLN A 247 -9.28 -24.01 -7.60
N PHE A 248 -9.79 -22.81 -7.33
CA PHE A 248 -9.26 -21.97 -6.26
C PHE A 248 -9.64 -22.49 -4.87
N ILE A 249 -10.83 -23.08 -4.73
CA ILE A 249 -11.35 -23.53 -3.44
C ILE A 249 -10.79 -24.91 -3.06
N GLU A 250 -10.54 -25.78 -4.05
CA GLU A 250 -10.21 -27.19 -3.89
C GLU A 250 -9.17 -27.50 -2.80
N ARG A 251 -9.33 -28.65 -2.11
CA ARG A 251 -8.36 -29.12 -1.10
C ARG A 251 -7.08 -29.70 -1.71
N ARG A 252 -7.16 -30.31 -2.90
CA ARG A 252 -6.02 -30.99 -3.53
C ARG A 252 -5.16 -30.01 -4.30
N GLN A 253 -3.91 -29.85 -3.89
CA GLN A 253 -2.99 -28.93 -4.56
C GLN A 253 -2.36 -29.55 -5.82
N ARG A 254 -1.95 -30.82 -5.77
CA ARG A 254 -1.23 -31.48 -6.87
C ARG A 254 -2.17 -31.89 -8.01
N ASN A 255 -1.66 -31.82 -9.23
CA ASN A 255 -2.39 -32.24 -10.43
C ASN A 255 -2.13 -33.72 -10.74
N ARG A 256 -3.15 -34.57 -10.56
CA ARG A 256 -3.05 -36.02 -10.85
C ARG A 256 -2.92 -36.33 -12.34
N ASP A 257 -3.60 -35.57 -13.20
CA ASP A 257 -3.54 -35.79 -14.66
C ASP A 257 -2.20 -35.35 -15.24
N ALA A 258 -1.54 -34.37 -14.61
CA ALA A 258 -0.16 -34.04 -14.92
C ALA A 258 0.77 -35.20 -14.53
N ALA A 259 0.64 -35.74 -13.31
CA ALA A 259 1.45 -36.86 -12.84
C ALA A 259 1.37 -38.09 -13.76
N ALA A 260 0.17 -38.43 -14.25
CA ALA A 260 -0.03 -39.56 -15.16
C ALA A 260 0.66 -39.39 -16.53
N ARG A 261 0.90 -38.14 -16.97
CA ARG A 261 1.54 -37.82 -18.26
C ARG A 261 3.00 -37.43 -18.12
N SER A 262 3.44 -37.19 -16.89
CA SER A 262 4.78 -36.71 -16.59
C SER A 262 5.84 -37.76 -16.91
N PRO A 263 6.94 -37.39 -17.58
CA PRO A 263 8.08 -38.30 -17.75
C PRO A 263 8.75 -38.68 -16.43
N TYR A 264 8.50 -37.92 -15.35
CA TYR A 264 9.04 -38.17 -14.01
C TYR A 264 8.02 -38.83 -13.07
N GLY A 265 6.77 -39.03 -13.53
CA GLY A 265 5.66 -39.66 -12.81
C GLY A 265 5.14 -38.93 -11.56
N SER A 266 5.95 -38.09 -10.91
CA SER A 266 5.60 -37.39 -9.67
C SER A 266 6.38 -36.09 -9.50
N LEU A 267 5.88 -35.21 -8.63
CA LEU A 267 6.57 -33.98 -8.26
C LEU A 267 7.93 -34.26 -7.60
N GLU A 268 8.00 -35.28 -6.75
CA GLU A 268 9.25 -35.76 -6.15
C GLU A 268 10.24 -36.20 -7.23
N GLY A 269 9.80 -37.01 -8.20
CA GLY A 269 10.65 -37.46 -9.31
C GLY A 269 11.19 -36.31 -10.16
N ALA A 270 10.37 -35.30 -10.45
CA ALA A 270 10.81 -34.12 -11.18
C ALA A 270 11.83 -33.28 -10.40
N ILE A 271 11.68 -33.18 -9.07
CA ILE A 271 12.65 -32.50 -8.19
C ILE A 271 13.96 -33.29 -8.09
N GLU A 272 13.89 -34.61 -7.99
CA GLU A 272 15.07 -35.47 -7.99
C GLU A 272 15.83 -35.35 -9.32
N ALA A 273 15.12 -35.31 -10.45
CA ALA A 273 15.72 -35.03 -11.75
C ALA A 273 16.41 -33.66 -11.79
N LEU A 274 15.80 -32.62 -11.21
CA LEU A 274 16.37 -31.27 -11.16
C LEU A 274 17.65 -31.21 -10.31
N ASP A 275 17.73 -31.98 -9.22
CA ASP A 275 18.92 -32.07 -8.37
C ASP A 275 20.12 -32.66 -9.16
N HIS A 276 19.86 -33.59 -10.08
CA HIS A 276 20.88 -34.28 -10.87
C HIS A 276 21.18 -33.66 -12.24
N GLN A 277 20.30 -32.80 -12.77
CA GLN A 277 20.42 -32.19 -14.10
C GLN A 277 20.58 -30.67 -14.02
N LEU A 278 20.92 -30.02 -15.13
CA LEU A 278 20.90 -28.55 -15.16
C LEU A 278 19.45 -28.04 -15.11
N PRO A 279 19.17 -26.94 -14.39
CA PRO A 279 17.87 -26.27 -14.47
C PRO A 279 17.50 -25.97 -15.92
N SER A 280 16.34 -26.45 -16.34
CA SER A 280 15.80 -26.21 -17.68
C SER A 280 14.39 -25.67 -17.59
N ARG A 281 13.96 -24.95 -18.63
CA ARG A 281 12.61 -24.40 -18.74
C ARG A 281 11.57 -25.53 -18.73
N GLU A 282 11.84 -26.64 -19.41
CA GLU A 282 10.95 -27.79 -19.48
C GLU A 282 10.72 -28.38 -18.08
N LEU A 283 11.77 -28.49 -17.28
CA LEU A 283 11.67 -29.04 -15.93
C LEU A 283 10.89 -28.11 -14.98
N PHE A 284 11.05 -26.80 -15.11
CA PHE A 284 10.26 -25.82 -14.35
C PHE A 284 8.78 -25.86 -14.75
N VAL A 285 8.49 -25.97 -16.04
CA VAL A 285 7.11 -26.16 -16.55
C VAL A 285 6.50 -27.44 -15.97
N GLU A 286 7.27 -28.53 -15.96
CA GLU A 286 6.81 -29.82 -15.44
C GLU A 286 6.54 -29.79 -13.94
N ILE A 287 7.46 -29.23 -13.14
CA ILE A 287 7.28 -28.99 -11.69
C ILE A 287 6.02 -28.14 -11.45
N SER A 288 5.79 -27.11 -12.26
CA SER A 288 4.61 -26.24 -12.15
C SER A 288 3.32 -27.03 -12.36
N PHE A 289 3.24 -27.82 -13.43
CA PHE A 289 2.05 -28.62 -13.72
C PHE A 289 1.79 -29.65 -12.62
N LEU A 290 2.82 -30.37 -12.17
CA LEU A 290 2.72 -31.36 -11.09
C LEU A 290 2.26 -30.71 -9.77
N ALA A 291 2.72 -29.49 -9.48
CA ALA A 291 2.29 -28.71 -8.33
C ALA A 291 0.89 -28.07 -8.46
N GLY A 292 0.24 -28.21 -9.63
CA GLY A 292 -1.10 -27.67 -9.88
C GLY A 292 -1.15 -26.17 -10.10
N ILE A 293 -0.07 -25.57 -10.59
CA ILE A 293 0.02 -24.15 -10.93
C ILE A 293 0.42 -23.96 -12.40
N LYS A 294 0.13 -22.78 -12.98
CA LYS A 294 0.55 -22.49 -14.35
C LYS A 294 2.05 -22.17 -14.41
N PRO A 295 2.72 -22.43 -15.55
CA PRO A 295 4.16 -22.23 -15.69
C PRO A 295 4.68 -20.84 -15.32
N MET A 296 3.92 -19.78 -15.58
CA MET A 296 4.32 -18.40 -15.20
C MET A 296 4.44 -18.23 -13.68
N CYS A 297 3.45 -18.72 -12.92
CA CYS A 297 3.49 -18.67 -11.47
C CYS A 297 4.63 -19.54 -10.93
N GLY A 298 4.83 -20.73 -11.49
CA GLY A 298 5.93 -21.60 -11.08
C GLY A 298 7.31 -21.02 -11.41
N ALA A 299 7.49 -20.40 -12.57
CA ALA A 299 8.73 -19.70 -12.92
C ALA A 299 9.03 -18.57 -11.94
N GLN A 300 8.02 -17.75 -11.59
CA GLN A 300 8.17 -16.69 -10.59
C GLN A 300 8.61 -17.24 -9.21
N ILE A 301 7.99 -18.31 -8.74
CA ILE A 301 8.35 -18.96 -7.47
C ILE A 301 9.77 -19.56 -7.51
N LEU A 302 10.10 -20.28 -8.58
CA LEU A 302 11.38 -20.98 -8.68
C LEU A 302 12.57 -20.02 -8.88
N SER A 303 12.31 -18.82 -9.40
CA SER A 303 13.31 -17.77 -9.63
C SER A 303 13.49 -16.82 -8.45
N ASP A 304 12.60 -16.86 -7.45
CA ASP A 304 12.64 -15.98 -6.28
C ASP A 304 13.88 -16.25 -5.42
N GLY A 305 14.85 -15.34 -5.45
CA GLY A 305 16.14 -15.47 -4.73
C GLY A 305 16.01 -15.55 -3.21
N GLY A 306 14.95 -14.99 -2.62
CA GLY A 306 14.68 -15.09 -1.17
C GLY A 306 14.27 -16.51 -0.76
N GLY A 307 13.52 -17.20 -1.62
CA GLY A 307 13.19 -18.61 -1.48
C GLY A 307 12.00 -18.91 -0.55
N GLU A 308 11.46 -17.91 0.14
CA GLU A 308 10.27 -18.07 0.97
C GLU A 308 9.06 -18.54 0.14
N SER A 309 8.98 -18.16 -1.13
CA SER A 309 7.93 -18.68 -2.04
C SER A 309 8.10 -20.17 -2.38
N ILE A 310 9.34 -20.66 -2.45
CA ILE A 310 9.65 -22.08 -2.65
C ILE A 310 9.22 -22.89 -1.42
N ALA A 311 9.47 -22.35 -0.22
CA ALA A 311 8.98 -22.96 1.01
C ALA A 311 7.46 -23.08 1.03
N VAL A 312 6.75 -22.03 0.61
CA VAL A 312 5.28 -22.05 0.43
C VAL A 312 4.86 -23.12 -0.59
N LEU A 313 5.51 -23.20 -1.76
CA LEU A 313 5.24 -24.23 -2.77
C LEU A 313 5.42 -25.65 -2.20
N CYS A 314 6.53 -25.92 -1.53
CA CYS A 314 6.82 -27.21 -0.93
C CYS A 314 5.78 -27.58 0.13
N LYS A 315 5.43 -26.64 1.03
CA LYS A 315 4.46 -26.90 2.08
C LYS A 315 3.04 -27.10 1.54
N ALA A 316 2.63 -26.31 0.55
CA ALA A 316 1.31 -26.38 -0.08
C ALA A 316 1.09 -27.71 -0.81
N THR A 317 2.12 -28.22 -1.47
CA THR A 317 2.11 -29.49 -2.20
C THR A 317 2.37 -30.70 -1.30
N GLY A 318 2.68 -30.50 -0.01
CA GLY A 318 2.99 -31.58 0.93
C GLY A 318 4.34 -32.26 0.69
N LEU A 319 5.27 -31.59 -0.01
CA LEU A 319 6.64 -32.08 -0.16
C LEU A 319 7.34 -32.12 1.20
N LYS A 320 7.99 -33.25 1.50
CA LYS A 320 8.80 -33.43 2.71
C LYS A 320 10.11 -32.61 2.63
N ARG A 321 10.69 -32.30 3.80
CA ARG A 321 11.93 -31.52 3.95
C ARG A 321 13.08 -31.97 3.05
N LYS A 322 13.24 -33.30 2.84
CA LYS A 322 14.21 -33.88 1.89
C LYS A 322 14.08 -33.25 0.50
N HIS A 323 12.88 -33.24 -0.07
CA HIS A 323 12.63 -32.73 -1.42
C HIS A 323 12.71 -31.20 -1.48
N PHE A 324 12.39 -30.49 -0.39
CA PHE A 324 12.66 -29.06 -0.31
C PHE A 324 14.17 -28.76 -0.43
N ARG A 325 15.03 -29.49 0.30
CA ARG A 325 16.49 -29.37 0.14
C ARG A 325 16.95 -29.70 -1.28
N GLN A 326 16.44 -30.78 -1.86
CA GLN A 326 16.77 -31.18 -3.24
C GLN A 326 16.36 -30.12 -4.26
N LEU A 327 15.16 -29.55 -4.12
CA LEU A 327 14.72 -28.46 -4.97
C LEU A 327 15.65 -27.24 -4.87
N TRP A 328 16.03 -26.86 -3.64
CA TRP A 328 16.97 -25.75 -3.43
C TRP A 328 18.32 -25.97 -4.10
N ARG A 329 18.92 -27.15 -3.90
CA ARG A 329 20.21 -27.52 -4.52
C ARG A 329 20.11 -27.66 -6.03
N GLY A 330 19.01 -28.23 -6.52
CA GLY A 330 18.71 -28.36 -7.94
C GLY A 330 18.63 -27.00 -8.64
N LEU A 331 18.11 -25.98 -7.94
CA LEU A 331 18.14 -24.57 -8.38
C LEU A 331 19.53 -23.91 -8.27
N ARG A 332 20.58 -24.68 -7.92
CA ARG A 332 21.98 -24.23 -7.80
C ARG A 332 22.20 -23.10 -6.79
N ARG A 333 21.41 -23.12 -5.71
CA ARG A 333 21.50 -22.11 -4.65
C ARG A 333 22.46 -22.55 -3.52
N PRO A 334 23.20 -21.62 -2.89
CA PRO A 334 24.07 -21.93 -1.75
C PRO A 334 23.28 -22.53 -0.59
N MET A 335 23.87 -23.49 0.12
CA MET A 335 23.32 -24.02 1.37
C MET A 335 23.97 -23.33 2.55
N ALA A 336 23.15 -22.97 3.53
CA ALA A 336 23.59 -22.36 4.78
C ALA A 336 23.03 -23.14 5.98
N ASP A 337 23.24 -22.61 7.18
CA ASP A 337 22.66 -23.16 8.40
C ASP A 337 21.13 -22.97 8.41
N ASP A 338 20.40 -23.97 8.94
CA ASP A 338 18.93 -23.96 8.98
C ASP A 338 18.37 -22.84 9.89
N HIS A 339 19.18 -22.25 10.78
CA HIS A 339 18.78 -21.20 11.73
C HIS A 339 19.36 -19.82 11.40
N ASP A 340 20.20 -19.69 10.38
CA ASP A 340 20.72 -18.39 9.94
C ASP A 340 19.66 -17.61 9.15
N LEU A 341 18.96 -16.70 9.83
CA LEU A 341 17.94 -15.84 9.22
C LEU A 341 18.50 -14.72 8.33
N THR A 342 19.81 -14.50 8.36
CA THR A 342 20.47 -13.57 7.44
C THR A 342 20.61 -14.17 6.04
N ASP A 343 20.62 -15.50 5.94
CA ASP A 343 20.67 -16.24 4.68
C ASP A 343 19.26 -16.59 4.13
N PRO A 344 19.04 -16.51 2.80
CA PRO A 344 17.80 -16.96 2.15
C PRO A 344 17.37 -18.39 2.53
N TRP A 345 18.31 -19.31 2.72
CA TRP A 345 18.02 -20.69 3.12
C TRP A 345 17.34 -20.76 4.48
N GLY A 346 17.95 -20.17 5.52
CA GLY A 346 17.41 -20.22 6.88
C GLY A 346 16.04 -19.54 6.98
N ARG A 347 15.83 -18.43 6.26
CA ARG A 347 14.50 -17.80 6.15
C ARG A 347 13.47 -18.69 5.48
N SER A 348 13.84 -19.35 4.38
CA SER A 348 12.96 -20.29 3.68
C SER A 348 12.61 -21.50 4.55
N VAL A 349 13.58 -22.03 5.30
CA VAL A 349 13.38 -23.09 6.30
C VAL A 349 12.39 -22.64 7.38
N LEU A 350 12.58 -21.45 7.95
CA LEU A 350 11.65 -20.89 8.94
C LEU A 350 10.22 -20.84 8.39
N VAL A 351 10.04 -20.35 7.15
CA VAL A 351 8.72 -20.33 6.50
C VAL A 351 8.15 -21.73 6.34
N TYR A 352 8.93 -22.69 5.83
CA TYR A 352 8.48 -24.07 5.62
C TYR A 352 8.02 -24.73 6.94
N ASP A 353 8.77 -24.53 8.02
CA ASP A 353 8.51 -25.14 9.32
C ASP A 353 7.31 -24.47 10.02
N THR A 354 7.10 -23.17 9.84
CA THR A 354 6.04 -22.41 10.55
C THR A 354 4.71 -22.32 9.82
N ILE A 355 4.67 -22.28 8.49
CA ILE A 355 3.42 -22.15 7.74
C ILE A 355 2.66 -23.48 7.73
N SER A 356 1.34 -23.46 7.99
CA SER A 356 0.50 -24.66 7.87
C SER A 356 0.26 -25.00 6.39
N THR A 357 0.00 -26.27 6.09
CA THR A 357 -0.30 -26.70 4.71
C THR A 357 -1.53 -25.99 4.14
N ASN A 358 -2.58 -25.79 4.93
CA ASN A 358 -3.79 -25.08 4.50
C ASN A 358 -3.48 -23.63 4.10
N LYS A 359 -2.74 -22.91 4.95
CA LYS A 359 -2.31 -21.53 4.70
C LYS A 359 -1.42 -21.44 3.47
N ALA A 360 -0.43 -22.33 3.35
CA ALA A 360 0.46 -22.39 2.19
C ALA A 360 -0.31 -22.63 0.88
N GLN A 361 -1.30 -23.52 0.88
CA GLN A 361 -2.17 -23.73 -0.27
C GLN A 361 -2.96 -22.48 -0.63
N THR A 362 -3.50 -21.74 0.35
CA THR A 362 -4.23 -20.50 0.07
C THR A 362 -3.33 -19.49 -0.63
N VAL A 363 -2.10 -19.30 -0.12
CA VAL A 363 -1.11 -18.40 -0.73
C VAL A 363 -0.75 -18.86 -2.14
N LEU A 364 -0.42 -20.14 -2.33
CA LEU A 364 -0.03 -20.67 -3.64
C LEU A 364 -1.16 -20.55 -4.67
N ARG A 365 -2.41 -20.82 -4.27
CA ARG A 365 -3.58 -20.64 -5.13
C ARG A 365 -3.84 -19.17 -5.44
N TYR A 366 -3.67 -18.29 -4.46
CA TYR A 366 -3.74 -16.85 -4.66
C TYR A 366 -2.72 -16.39 -5.70
N TRP A 367 -1.44 -16.72 -5.53
CA TRP A 367 -0.41 -16.38 -6.50
C TRP A 367 -0.72 -16.96 -7.89
N ASN A 368 -1.09 -18.23 -7.97
CA ASN A 368 -1.45 -18.84 -9.25
C ASN A 368 -2.62 -18.11 -9.92
N TRP A 369 -3.66 -17.74 -9.18
CA TRP A 369 -4.80 -17.00 -9.72
C TRP A 369 -4.40 -15.57 -10.11
N ALA A 370 -3.77 -14.82 -9.22
CA ALA A 370 -3.43 -13.42 -9.39
C ALA A 370 -2.41 -13.20 -10.52
N LEU A 371 -1.38 -14.04 -10.60
CA LEU A 371 -0.30 -13.91 -11.58
C LEU A 371 -0.66 -14.43 -12.98
N THR A 372 -1.82 -15.07 -13.14
CA THR A 372 -2.10 -15.81 -14.39
C THR A 372 -3.51 -15.67 -14.93
N SER A 373 -4.43 -15.05 -14.19
CA SER A 373 -5.81 -14.83 -14.66
C SER A 373 -5.96 -13.64 -15.58
N ALA A 374 -4.95 -12.77 -15.64
CA ALA A 374 -4.95 -11.53 -16.40
C ALA A 374 -4.42 -11.65 -17.83
N MET A 375 -3.55 -12.62 -18.08
CA MET A 375 -2.81 -12.72 -19.35
C MET A 375 -3.58 -13.56 -20.37
N SER A 376 -4.79 -13.13 -20.74
CA SER A 376 -5.31 -13.43 -22.08
C SER A 376 -4.71 -12.39 -23.04
N PRO A 377 -4.26 -12.75 -24.25
CA PRO A 377 -3.77 -11.79 -25.24
C PRO A 377 -4.76 -10.62 -25.48
N THR A 378 -6.05 -10.89 -25.37
CA THR A 378 -7.13 -9.89 -25.46
C THR A 378 -7.20 -8.94 -24.26
N LEU A 379 -6.80 -9.39 -23.07
CA LEU A 379 -6.79 -8.54 -21.87
C LEU A 379 -5.54 -7.64 -21.82
N ALA A 380 -4.40 -8.14 -22.31
CA ALA A 380 -3.16 -7.36 -22.39
C ALA A 380 -3.31 -6.17 -23.35
N ALA A 381 -3.95 -6.36 -24.51
CA ALA A 381 -4.28 -5.27 -25.43
C ALA A 381 -5.26 -4.24 -24.81
N LYS A 382 -6.28 -4.70 -24.08
CA LYS A 382 -7.23 -3.83 -23.36
C LYS A 382 -6.61 -3.05 -22.19
N LEU A 383 -5.54 -3.58 -21.57
CA LEU A 383 -4.78 -2.86 -20.53
C LEU A 383 -3.99 -1.68 -21.12
N GLU A 384 -3.50 -1.80 -22.35
CA GLU A 384 -2.81 -0.71 -23.07
C GLU A 384 -3.80 0.37 -23.55
N GLU A 385 -5.05 0.02 -23.80
CA GLU A 385 -6.11 0.93 -24.26
C GLU A 385 -6.89 1.65 -23.14
N GLY A 386 -6.65 1.33 -21.86
CA GLY A 386 -7.27 2.02 -20.72
C GLY A 386 -8.74 1.65 -20.47
N ASP A 387 -9.13 0.41 -20.75
CA ASP A 387 -10.53 -0.07 -20.64
C ASP A 387 -11.02 -0.21 -19.16
N ASP A 388 -12.14 0.44 -18.82
CA ASP A 388 -12.72 0.53 -17.47
C ASP A 388 -13.14 -0.83 -16.85
N GLU A 389 -13.34 -1.87 -17.67
CA GLU A 389 -13.64 -3.23 -17.19
C GLU A 389 -12.49 -3.85 -16.38
N LEU A 390 -11.25 -3.38 -16.59
CA LEU A 390 -10.05 -3.93 -15.95
C LEU A 390 -9.69 -3.26 -14.62
N LEU A 391 -10.26 -2.07 -14.37
CA LEU A 391 -10.20 -1.35 -13.10
C LEU A 391 -10.77 -2.15 -11.91
N TYR A 392 -11.47 -3.26 -12.15
CA TYR A 392 -11.99 -4.15 -11.10
C TYR A 392 -11.27 -5.52 -11.02
N SER A 393 -10.38 -5.84 -11.96
CA SER A 393 -9.69 -7.13 -11.97
C SER A 393 -8.42 -7.08 -11.10
N VAL A 394 -8.56 -7.55 -9.84
CA VAL A 394 -7.44 -7.70 -8.89
C VAL A 394 -6.29 -8.51 -9.50
N ALA A 395 -6.60 -9.59 -10.23
CA ALA A 395 -5.56 -10.40 -10.86
C ALA A 395 -4.83 -9.64 -11.99
N ALA A 396 -5.53 -8.81 -12.78
CA ALA A 396 -4.89 -7.98 -13.80
C ALA A 396 -3.92 -6.99 -13.20
N ARG A 397 -4.34 -6.29 -12.13
CA ARG A 397 -3.46 -5.39 -11.40
C ARG A 397 -2.24 -6.12 -10.81
N SER A 398 -2.46 -7.21 -10.08
CA SER A 398 -1.36 -7.99 -9.49
C SER A 398 -0.36 -8.49 -10.54
N SER A 399 -0.85 -9.05 -11.64
CA SER A 399 0.00 -9.53 -12.73
C SER A 399 0.78 -8.39 -13.39
N ASN A 400 0.15 -7.24 -13.64
CA ASN A 400 0.82 -6.08 -14.22
C ASN A 400 1.87 -5.48 -13.28
N LEU A 401 1.58 -5.40 -11.97
CA LEU A 401 2.57 -4.93 -11.00
C LEU A 401 3.77 -5.89 -10.91
N VAL A 402 3.57 -7.20 -10.98
CA VAL A 402 4.66 -8.17 -10.81
C VAL A 402 5.47 -8.37 -12.08
N PHE A 403 4.83 -8.45 -13.25
CA PHE A 403 5.50 -8.76 -14.53
C PHE A 403 5.54 -7.61 -15.53
N GLY A 404 4.68 -6.61 -15.36
CA GLY A 404 4.63 -5.46 -16.24
C GLY A 404 5.91 -4.63 -16.11
N ASN A 405 6.39 -4.18 -17.26
CA ASN A 405 7.36 -3.09 -17.34
C ASN A 405 6.58 -1.81 -17.05
N THR A 406 6.38 -1.48 -15.77
CA THR A 406 6.02 -0.11 -15.43
C THR A 406 7.26 0.75 -15.71
N PRO A 407 7.14 1.79 -16.56
CA PRO A 407 8.25 2.64 -16.98
C PRO A 407 8.92 3.36 -15.81
#